data_AF-A0A7C5Q4V6-F1
#
_entry.id   AF-A0A7C5Q4V6-F1
#
_cell.length_a   1.000
_cell.length_b   1.000
_cell.length_c   1.000
_cell.angle_alpha   90.00
_cell.angle_beta   90.00
_cell.angle_gamma   90.00
#
_symmetry.space_group_name_H-M   'P 1'
#
loop_
_entity.id
_entity.type
_entity.pdbx_description
1 polymer ?
#
loop_
_entity_poly.entity_id
_entity_poly.type
_entity_poly.pdbx_seq_one_letter_code
_entity_poly.pdbx_strand_id
1 'polypeptide(L)' 'MSETANLGLVFLEAAQAQKHVTMNEALRALDVLVQTAVQDRDLTAPPAGPAE' A
#
# COMPACT_ATOMS: atom_id res chain seq x y z
N MET A 1 8.89 5.45 -12.12
CA MET A 1 9.05 4.82 -10.80
C MET A 1 9.59 5.83 -9.76
N SER A 2 9.15 7.09 -9.80
CA SER A 2 9.57 8.17 -8.89
C SER A 2 8.66 8.30 -7.65
N GLU A 3 7.54 7.60 -7.64
CA GLU A 3 6.51 7.65 -6.59
C GLU A 3 5.87 6.27 -6.39
N THR A 4 5.11 6.11 -5.29
CA THR A 4 4.34 4.89 -5.02
C THR A 4 3.16 4.73 -5.97
N ALA A 5 2.71 3.48 -6.15
CA ALA A 5 1.78 3.15 -7.22
C ALA A 5 0.34 3.61 -6.96
N ASN A 6 -0.10 3.61 -5.69
CA ASN A 6 -1.51 3.85 -5.35
C ASN A 6 -1.76 5.24 -4.80
N LEU A 7 -0.87 5.75 -3.94
CA LEU A 7 -1.01 7.04 -3.26
C LEU A 7 -0.13 8.15 -3.84
N GLY A 8 0.76 7.85 -4.79
CA GLY A 8 1.66 8.85 -5.38
C GLY A 8 2.64 9.47 -4.38
N LEU A 9 3.09 8.71 -3.37
CA LEU A 9 4.07 9.19 -2.41
C LEU A 9 5.45 9.28 -3.08
N VAL A 10 6.03 10.46 -3.11
CA VAL A 10 7.31 10.72 -3.78
C VAL A 10 8.47 10.04 -3.06
N PHE A 11 9.32 9.31 -3.80
CA PHE A 11 10.51 8.70 -3.25
C PHE A 11 11.62 9.71 -3.00
N LEU A 12 12.42 9.46 -1.97
CA LEU A 12 13.62 10.24 -1.70
C LEU A 12 14.73 9.89 -2.68
N GLU A 13 15.37 10.92 -3.20
CA GLU A 13 16.58 10.85 -4.00
C GLU A 13 17.77 10.26 -3.22
N ALA A 14 18.70 9.67 -3.96
CA ALA A 14 19.91 9.07 -3.39
C ALA A 14 20.89 10.12 -2.81
N ALA A 15 22.03 9.66 -2.27
CA ALA A 15 23.11 10.51 -1.69
C ALA A 15 22.81 11.20 -0.35
N GLN A 16 21.76 10.76 0.34
CA GLN A 16 21.30 11.32 1.60
C GLN A 16 21.63 10.41 2.81
N ALA A 17 22.90 10.04 3.01
CA ALA A 17 23.34 9.12 4.07
C ALA A 17 22.55 7.78 4.10
N GLN A 18 22.22 7.24 2.91
CA GLN A 18 21.44 6.01 2.73
C GLN A 18 20.02 5.97 3.35
N LYS A 19 19.52 7.06 3.94
CA LYS A 19 18.15 7.09 4.52
C LYS A 19 17.05 6.84 3.49
N HIS A 20 17.32 7.12 2.21
CA HIS A 20 16.40 6.84 1.11
C HIS A 20 16.03 5.36 1.01
N VAL A 21 16.93 4.43 1.41
CA VAL A 21 16.66 2.99 1.34
C VAL A 21 15.51 2.61 2.27
N THR A 22 15.71 2.78 3.58
CA THR A 22 14.71 2.41 4.60
C THR A 22 13.43 3.24 4.47
N MET A 23 13.52 4.53 4.13
CA MET A 23 12.32 5.36 3.98
C MET A 23 11.50 4.98 2.74
N ASN A 24 12.14 4.76 1.58
CA ASN A 24 11.40 4.38 0.38
C ASN A 24 10.77 2.98 0.53
N GLU A 25 11.39 2.08 1.30
CA GLU A 25 10.79 0.81 1.68
C GLU A 25 9.54 0.99 2.56
N ALA A 26 9.63 1.85 3.59
CA ALA A 26 8.49 2.18 4.44
C ALA A 26 7.34 2.83 3.64
N LEU A 27 7.64 3.73 2.70
CA LEU A 27 6.65 4.34 1.81
C LEU A 27 5.93 3.30 0.94
N ARG A 28 6.65 2.30 0.41
CA ARG A 28 6.02 1.19 -0.32
C ARG A 28 5.13 0.32 0.57
N ALA A 29 5.60 -0.01 1.78
CA ALA A 29 4.82 -0.80 2.72
C ALA A 29 3.53 -0.06 3.12
N LEU A 30 3.62 1.25 3.39
CA LEU A 30 2.47 2.09 3.71
C LEU A 30 1.46 2.14 2.55
N ASP A 31 1.94 2.34 1.32
CA ASP A 31 1.11 2.43 0.11
C ASP A 31 0.23 1.19 -0.11
N VAL A 32 0.72 0.02 0.30
CA VAL A 32 -0.04 -1.25 0.24
C VAL A 32 -0.92 -1.42 1.49
N LEU A 33 -0.38 -1.16 2.68
CA LEU A 33 -1.07 -1.39 3.95
C LEU A 33 -2.36 -0.58 4.08
N VAL A 34 -2.38 0.65 3.59
CA VAL A 34 -3.56 1.53 3.66
C VAL A 34 -4.71 1.12 2.74
N GLN A 35 -4.47 0.23 1.77
CA GLN A 35 -5.50 -0.21 0.83
C GLN A 35 -6.37 -1.34 1.38
N THR A 36 -6.03 -1.90 2.54
CA THR A 36 -6.91 -2.88 3.20
C THR A 36 -8.11 -2.17 3.82
N ALA A 37 -9.25 -2.23 3.13
CA ALA A 37 -10.54 -1.78 3.64
C ALA A 37 -11.42 -2.97 4.05
N VAL A 38 -12.27 -2.76 5.06
CA VAL A 38 -13.36 -3.70 5.38
C VAL A 38 -14.40 -3.60 4.26
N GLN A 39 -14.62 -4.68 3.50
CA GLN A 39 -15.56 -4.69 2.37
C GLN A 39 -17.01 -4.58 2.82
N ASP A 40 -17.36 -5.26 3.91
CA ASP A 40 -18.68 -5.23 4.51
C ASP A 40 -18.56 -5.59 6.00
N ARG A 41 -19.20 -4.79 6.89
CA ARG A 41 -19.16 -4.99 8.34
C ARG A 41 -20.40 -5.70 8.88
N ASP A 42 -21.52 -5.60 8.17
CA ASP A 42 -22.84 -6.08 8.57
C ASP A 42 -23.39 -7.17 7.64
N LEU A 43 -22.51 -7.76 6.82
CA LEU A 43 -22.80 -8.94 6.02
C LEU A 43 -23.31 -10.09 6.90
N THR A 44 -24.62 -10.31 6.88
CA THR A 44 -25.29 -11.39 7.62
C THR A 44 -25.46 -12.67 6.80
N ALA A 45 -25.43 -12.56 5.47
CA ALA A 45 -25.48 -13.69 4.55
C ALA A 45 -24.06 -13.99 4.02
N PRO A 46 -23.58 -15.24 4.07
CA PRO A 46 -22.25 -15.58 3.58
C PRO A 46 -22.07 -15.19 2.10
N PRO A 47 -20.89 -14.72 1.68
CA PRO A 47 -20.65 -14.40 0.28
C PRO A 47 -20.85 -15.65 -0.57
N ALA A 48 -21.39 -15.46 -1.80
CA ALA A 48 -21.50 -16.54 -2.76
C ALA A 48 -20.10 -17.16 -2.96
N GLY A 49 -20.05 -18.50 -3.08
CA GLY A 49 -18.80 -19.22 -3.31
C GLY A 49 -18.02 -18.65 -4.49
N PRO A 50 -16.73 -19.00 -4.61
CA PRO A 50 -15.84 -18.41 -5.62
C PRO A 50 -16.49 -18.46 -7.02
N ALA A 51 -16.55 -17.32 -7.69
CA ALA A 51 -16.86 -17.27 -9.11
C ALA A 51 -15.65 -17.81 -9.89
N GLU A 52 -15.90 -18.73 -10.82
CA GLU A 52 -14.88 -19.35 -11.69
C GLU A 52 -14.11 -18.32 -12.52
#